data_AF-K9P2L1-F1
#
_entry.id   AF-K9P2L1-F1
#
_cell.length_a   1.000
_cell.length_b   1.000
_cell.length_c   1.000
_cell.angle_alpha   90.00
_cell.angle_beta   90.00
_cell.angle_gamma   90.00
#
_symmetry.space_group_name_H-M   'P 1'
#
loop_
_entity.id
_entity.type
_entity.pdbx_description
1 polymer ?
#
loop_
_entity_poly.entity_id
_entity_poly.type
_entity_poly.pdbx_seq_one_letter_code
_entity_poly.pdbx_strand_id
1 'polypeptide(L)'
;MPSSKEIPMKRGVAALLFLIATALPVRAAQDNVRCLRSIGVEPLQRIQFGLRSNSDSSAYVLYQGSRGPIPLKLLKVTELRRVEGGRPSEFETQWMEAIAPESAGRYVYTNEGALIDDFQYIRNDGRIIQFVDDSDALEAGRCTWAPP
;
A
#
# COMPACT_ATOMS: atom_id res chain seq x y z
N MET A 1 -39.76 70.63 -19.28
CA MET A 1 -40.15 70.13 -20.61
C MET A 1 -39.63 71.15 -21.63
N PRO A 2 -38.77 70.74 -22.57
CA PRO A 2 -39.04 69.70 -23.55
C PRO A 2 -38.06 68.51 -23.53
N SER A 3 -38.47 67.50 -24.28
CA SER A 3 -37.95 66.14 -24.42
C SER A 3 -36.67 66.10 -25.26
N SER A 4 -35.64 65.38 -24.78
CA SER A 4 -34.45 65.04 -25.56
C SER A 4 -34.49 63.55 -25.89
N LYS A 5 -34.71 63.22 -27.16
CA LYS A 5 -34.44 61.90 -27.71
C LYS A 5 -32.93 61.75 -27.87
N GLU A 6 -32.36 60.67 -27.36
CA GLU A 6 -31.14 60.04 -27.92
C GLU A 6 -31.22 58.55 -27.56
N ILE A 7 -31.27 57.68 -28.57
CA ILE A 7 -31.18 56.22 -28.41
C ILE A 7 -29.80 55.81 -28.92
N PRO A 8 -28.83 55.50 -28.05
CA PRO A 8 -27.63 54.82 -28.48
C PRO A 8 -27.74 53.31 -28.28
N MET A 9 -27.37 52.66 -29.37
CA MET A 9 -27.28 51.25 -29.67
C MET A 9 -26.26 50.50 -28.79
N LYS A 10 -26.47 49.17 -28.76
CA LYS A 10 -25.47 48.09 -28.55
C LYS A 10 -25.19 47.68 -27.11
N ARG A 11 -25.52 46.42 -26.80
CA ARG A 11 -24.57 45.40 -26.31
C ARG A 11 -25.30 44.06 -26.21
N GLY A 12 -25.09 43.22 -27.23
CA GLY A 12 -25.34 41.79 -27.10
C GLY A 12 -24.38 41.23 -26.05
N VAL A 13 -24.92 40.60 -25.02
CA VAL A 13 -24.15 39.81 -24.07
C VAL A 13 -24.52 38.36 -24.34
N ALA A 14 -23.64 37.68 -25.09
CA ALA A 14 -23.68 36.23 -25.18
C ALA A 14 -23.27 35.67 -23.80
N ALA A 15 -24.21 35.04 -23.10
CA ALA A 15 -23.92 34.34 -21.86
C ALA A 15 -23.15 33.05 -22.19
N LEU A 16 -21.82 33.12 -22.12
CA LEU A 16 -20.96 31.95 -22.26
C LEU A 16 -20.91 31.21 -20.92
N LEU A 17 -21.61 30.07 -20.83
CA LEU A 17 -21.49 29.12 -19.72
C LEU A 17 -20.06 28.59 -19.64
N PHE A 18 -19.30 28.99 -18.62
CA PHE A 18 -18.09 28.30 -18.21
C PHE A 18 -18.44 27.29 -17.11
N LEU A 19 -18.79 26.06 -17.50
CA LEU A 19 -18.80 24.91 -16.60
C LEU A 19 -17.34 24.50 -16.34
N ILE A 20 -16.72 25.11 -15.32
CA ILE A 20 -15.42 24.67 -14.83
C ILE A 20 -15.68 23.41 -13.99
N ALA A 21 -15.61 22.25 -14.64
CA ALA A 21 -15.55 20.98 -13.94
C ALA A 21 -14.20 20.88 -13.21
N THR A 22 -14.17 21.28 -11.94
CA THR A 22 -13.03 21.06 -11.06
C THR A 22 -12.92 19.55 -10.80
N ALA A 23 -12.16 18.84 -11.64
CA ALA A 23 -11.74 17.49 -11.31
C ALA A 23 -10.88 17.57 -10.04
N LEU A 24 -11.45 17.15 -8.91
CA LEU A 24 -10.65 16.95 -7.69
C LEU A 24 -9.58 15.91 -8.03
N PRO A 25 -8.30 16.16 -7.74
CA PRO A 25 -7.28 15.13 -7.89
C PRO A 25 -7.64 13.98 -6.95
N VAL A 26 -8.09 12.86 -7.50
CA VAL A 26 -8.12 11.58 -6.78
C VAL A 26 -6.66 11.21 -6.55
N ARG A 27 -6.13 11.59 -5.39
CA ARG A 27 -4.92 10.96 -4.88
C ARG A 27 -5.31 9.51 -4.59
N ALA A 28 -5.00 8.61 -5.53
CA ALA A 28 -4.97 7.19 -5.24
C ALA A 28 -4.02 7.03 -4.05
N ALA A 29 -4.57 6.65 -2.91
CA ALA A 29 -3.77 6.42 -1.73
C ALA A 29 -2.84 5.25 -2.08
N GLN A 30 -1.54 5.53 -2.17
CA GLN A 30 -0.57 4.53 -2.60
C GLN A 30 -0.37 3.55 -1.46
N ASP A 31 -0.64 2.27 -1.72
CA ASP A 31 -0.29 1.21 -0.78
C ASP A 31 1.20 1.32 -0.43
N ASN A 32 1.53 1.09 0.84
CA ASN A 32 2.92 0.98 1.24
C ASN A 32 3.42 -0.40 0.80
N VAL A 33 4.12 -0.41 -0.34
CA VAL A 33 4.64 -1.64 -0.96
C VAL A 33 6.09 -1.89 -0.55
N ARG A 34 6.40 -3.17 -0.34
CA ARG A 34 7.75 -3.70 -0.12
C ARG A 34 7.99 -4.88 -1.04
N CYS A 35 9.14 -4.88 -1.70
CA CYS A 35 9.61 -6.01 -2.50
C CYS A 35 10.56 -6.80 -1.63
N LEU A 36 10.33 -8.11 -1.53
CA LEU A 36 11.04 -8.99 -0.61
C LEU A 36 11.46 -10.26 -1.34
N ARG A 37 12.64 -10.77 -1.01
CA ARG A 37 13.14 -12.06 -1.50
C ARG A 37 13.53 -12.96 -0.35
N SER A 38 13.30 -14.26 -0.49
CA SER A 38 13.71 -15.23 0.53
C SER A 38 15.23 -15.36 0.60
N ILE A 39 15.73 -15.83 1.73
CA ILE A 39 17.12 -16.22 1.93
C ILE A 39 17.20 -17.62 2.54
N GLY A 40 18.31 -18.32 2.30
CA GLY A 40 18.56 -19.65 2.90
C GLY A 40 17.66 -20.78 2.40
N VAL A 41 16.88 -20.54 1.35
CA VAL A 41 16.02 -21.55 0.70
C VAL A 41 16.18 -21.46 -0.82
N GLU A 42 16.09 -22.61 -1.50
CA GLU A 42 16.07 -22.70 -2.96
C GLU A 42 14.84 -23.52 -3.43
N PRO A 43 14.15 -23.13 -4.51
CA PRO A 43 14.37 -21.89 -5.27
C PRO A 43 14.01 -20.64 -4.44
N LEU A 44 14.69 -19.53 -4.70
CA LEU A 44 14.36 -18.25 -4.09
C LEU A 44 12.91 -17.86 -4.36
N GLN A 45 12.18 -17.51 -3.31
CA GLN A 45 10.82 -16.97 -3.38
C GLN A 45 10.90 -15.45 -3.38
N ARG A 46 10.06 -14.80 -4.18
CA ARG A 46 9.93 -13.34 -4.18
C ARG A 46 8.49 -12.95 -3.96
N ILE A 47 8.26 -11.98 -3.07
CA ILE A 47 6.94 -11.52 -2.69
C ILE A 47 6.88 -10.00 -2.67
N GLN A 48 5.75 -9.47 -3.11
CA GLN A 48 5.35 -8.10 -2.88
C GLN A 48 4.44 -8.09 -1.66
N PHE A 49 4.87 -7.45 -0.59
CA PHE A 49 4.04 -7.18 0.58
C PHE A 49 3.48 -5.76 0.48
N GLY A 50 2.17 -5.59 0.65
CA GLY A 50 1.52 -4.29 0.59
C GLY A 50 0.59 -4.04 1.75
N LEU A 51 0.78 -2.90 2.43
CA LEU A 51 -0.18 -2.37 3.40
C LEU A 51 -1.13 -1.40 2.68
N ARG A 52 -2.43 -1.63 2.79
CA ARG A 52 -3.43 -0.77 2.16
C ARG A 52 -3.50 0.56 2.89
N SER A 53 -3.28 1.65 2.18
CA SER A 53 -3.16 3.02 2.71
C SER A 53 -4.36 3.55 3.50
N ASN A 54 -5.52 2.91 3.40
CA ASN A 54 -6.77 3.34 4.05
C ASN A 54 -7.12 2.48 5.28
N SER A 55 -6.28 1.52 5.65
CA SER A 55 -6.48 0.72 6.87
C SER A 55 -5.21 0.02 7.33
N ASP A 56 -4.82 0.27 8.58
CA ASP A 56 -3.71 -0.44 9.26
C ASP A 56 -3.99 -1.94 9.46
N SER A 57 -5.20 -2.39 9.11
CA SER A 57 -5.68 -3.76 9.25
C SER A 57 -5.88 -4.51 7.93
N SER A 58 -5.50 -3.93 6.78
CA SER A 58 -5.57 -4.61 5.49
C SER A 58 -4.20 -4.66 4.83
N ALA A 59 -3.73 -5.89 4.61
CA ALA A 59 -2.49 -6.17 3.92
C ALA A 59 -2.70 -7.23 2.84
N TYR A 60 -1.74 -7.38 1.95
CA TYR A 60 -1.70 -8.46 0.98
C TYR A 60 -0.27 -8.90 0.69
N VAL A 61 -0.15 -10.11 0.18
CA VAL A 61 1.08 -10.63 -0.42
C VAL A 61 0.80 -11.03 -1.86
N LEU A 62 1.74 -10.74 -2.76
CA LEU A 62 1.70 -11.19 -4.14
C LEU A 62 3.02 -11.89 -4.45
N TYR A 63 2.96 -13.20 -4.65
CA TYR A 63 4.11 -14.00 -5.05
C TYR A 63 4.49 -13.72 -6.51
N GLN A 64 5.78 -13.72 -6.80
CA GLN A 64 6.27 -13.65 -8.18
C GLN A 64 5.64 -14.77 -9.03
N GLY A 65 5.03 -14.39 -10.15
CA GLY A 65 4.38 -15.34 -11.07
C GLY A 65 3.00 -15.84 -10.61
N SER A 66 2.48 -15.39 -9.46
CA SER A 66 1.11 -15.74 -9.07
C SER A 66 0.08 -14.97 -9.90
N ARG A 67 -1.16 -15.49 -9.93
CA ARG A 67 -2.26 -14.90 -10.70
C ARG A 67 -2.88 -13.66 -10.04
N GLY A 68 -2.55 -13.38 -8.79
CA GLY A 68 -3.15 -12.27 -8.05
C GLY A 68 -2.72 -12.21 -6.59
N PRO A 69 -2.99 -11.08 -5.92
CA PRO A 69 -2.65 -10.87 -4.52
C PRO A 69 -3.51 -11.74 -3.60
N ILE A 70 -2.90 -12.26 -2.56
CA ILE A 70 -3.53 -12.99 -1.47
C ILE A 70 -3.81 -11.99 -0.35
N PRO A 71 -5.10 -11.74 0.00
CA PRO A 71 -5.43 -10.87 1.12
C PRO A 71 -4.92 -11.47 2.43
N LEU A 72 -4.43 -10.61 3.32
CA LEU A 72 -4.00 -10.99 4.66
C LEU A 72 -5.01 -10.53 5.71
N LYS A 73 -5.17 -11.36 6.74
CA LYS A 73 -5.91 -11.06 7.97
C LYS A 73 -4.91 -10.79 9.08
N LEU A 74 -5.07 -9.65 9.75
CA LEU A 74 -4.27 -9.30 10.93
C LEU A 74 -4.58 -10.29 12.05
N LEU A 75 -3.54 -10.94 12.59
CA LEU A 75 -3.65 -11.84 13.73
C LEU A 75 -3.34 -11.12 15.04
N LYS A 76 -2.23 -10.39 15.07
CA LYS A 76 -1.71 -9.81 16.30
C LYS A 76 -0.80 -8.63 16.01
N VAL A 77 -0.84 -7.64 16.89
CA VAL A 77 0.19 -6.60 17.03
C VAL A 77 0.64 -6.61 18.48
N THR A 78 1.94 -6.69 18.71
CA THR A 78 2.54 -6.68 20.06
C THR A 78 3.54 -5.53 20.12
N GLU A 79 3.39 -4.60 21.05
CA GLU A 79 4.45 -3.61 21.33
C GLU A 79 5.59 -4.33 22.07
N LEU A 80 6.75 -4.45 21.40
CA LEU A 80 7.93 -5.10 21.98
C LEU A 80 8.67 -4.13 22.89
N ARG A 81 8.79 -2.87 22.45
CA ARG A 81 9.55 -1.84 23.16
C ARG A 81 8.89 -0.48 22.98
N ARG A 82 8.49 0.11 24.10
CA ARG A 82 8.04 1.51 24.14
C ARG A 82 9.23 2.43 24.29
N VAL A 83 9.30 3.47 23.48
CA VAL A 83 10.36 4.49 23.59
C VAL A 83 9.76 5.81 24.02
N GLU A 84 10.29 6.39 25.09
CA GLU A 84 9.89 7.72 25.55
C GLU A 84 10.54 8.82 24.68
N GLY A 85 9.94 10.02 24.70
CA GLY A 85 10.51 11.18 24.01
C GLY A 85 10.28 11.24 22.50
N GLY A 86 9.21 10.60 21.99
CA GLY A 86 8.72 10.79 20.62
C GLY A 86 9.44 9.98 19.53
N ARG A 87 10.33 9.07 19.90
CA ARG A 87 10.86 8.06 18.97
C ARG A 87 9.78 7.00 18.67
N PRO A 88 9.77 6.38 17.49
CA PRO A 88 8.85 5.29 17.20
C PRO A 88 9.04 4.12 18.19
N SER A 89 7.93 3.59 18.72
CA SER A 89 7.93 2.30 19.40
C SER A 89 8.19 1.18 18.40
N GLU A 90 8.69 0.07 18.92
CA GLU A 90 8.94 -1.16 18.18
C GLU A 90 7.78 -2.13 18.37
N PHE A 91 7.26 -2.68 17.27
CA PHE A 91 6.13 -3.59 17.26
C PHE A 91 6.48 -4.88 16.52
N GLU A 92 5.93 -6.00 16.98
CA GLU A 92 5.83 -7.24 16.20
C GLU A 92 4.42 -7.34 15.64
N THR A 93 4.32 -7.55 14.34
CA THR A 93 3.03 -7.71 13.64
C THR A 93 2.95 -9.10 13.02
N GLN A 94 1.81 -9.77 13.22
CA GLN A 94 1.53 -11.10 12.69
C GLN A 94 0.30 -11.09 11.78
N TRP A 95 0.41 -11.71 10.62
CA TRP A 95 -0.64 -11.84 9.61
C TRP A 95 -0.82 -13.29 9.18
N MET A 96 -2.02 -13.65 8.74
CA MET A 96 -2.27 -14.91 8.03
C MET A 96 -2.94 -14.66 6.68
N GLU A 97 -2.78 -15.58 5.73
CA GLU A 97 -3.51 -15.54 4.47
C GLU A 97 -5.01 -15.79 4.71
N ALA A 98 -5.87 -14.91 4.21
CA ALA A 98 -7.31 -14.94 4.50
C ALA A 98 -8.07 -16.03 3.72
N ILE A 99 -7.51 -16.49 2.60
CA ILE A 99 -8.12 -17.45 1.67
C ILE A 99 -7.45 -18.84 1.70
N ALA A 100 -6.50 -19.04 2.60
CA ALA A 100 -5.75 -20.27 2.72
C ALA A 100 -6.40 -21.19 3.78
N PRO A 101 -6.19 -22.52 3.72
CA PRO A 101 -6.70 -23.43 4.74
C PRO A 101 -6.20 -23.04 6.14
N GLU A 102 -6.87 -23.47 7.21
CA GLU A 102 -6.40 -23.23 8.60
C GLU A 102 -4.98 -23.78 8.86
N SER A 103 -4.47 -24.63 7.95
CA SER A 103 -3.10 -25.13 7.92
C SER A 103 -2.07 -24.20 7.23
N ALA A 104 -2.47 -23.01 6.79
CA ALA A 104 -1.57 -22.02 6.23
C ALA A 104 -0.71 -21.36 7.30
N GLY A 105 0.51 -20.98 6.92
CA GLY A 105 1.44 -20.30 7.80
C GLY A 105 1.05 -18.86 8.11
N ARG A 106 1.94 -18.17 8.82
CA ARG A 106 1.78 -16.77 9.19
C ARG A 106 3.00 -15.95 8.81
N TYR A 107 2.77 -14.71 8.38
CA TYR A 107 3.82 -13.72 8.22
C TYR A 107 4.04 -13.02 9.55
N VAL A 108 5.29 -12.84 9.95
CA VAL A 108 5.70 -12.13 11.15
C VAL A 108 6.81 -11.16 10.76
N TYR A 109 6.75 -9.93 11.24
CA TYR A 109 7.82 -8.96 11.09
C TYR A 109 7.84 -8.00 12.29
N THR A 110 8.97 -7.35 12.50
CA THR A 110 9.10 -6.23 13.42
C THR A 110 9.05 -4.91 12.66
N ASN A 111 8.56 -3.85 13.30
CA ASN A 111 8.56 -2.53 12.68
C ASN A 111 8.76 -1.39 13.69
N GLU A 112 9.52 -0.39 13.27
CA GLU A 112 9.70 0.90 13.94
C GLU A 112 9.26 2.02 12.98
N GLY A 113 8.07 2.56 13.19
CA GLY A 113 7.46 3.49 12.23
C GLY A 113 7.22 2.80 10.87
N ALA A 114 7.86 3.31 9.81
CA ALA A 114 7.72 2.78 8.44
C ALA A 114 8.81 1.74 8.05
N LEU A 115 9.76 1.50 8.94
CA LEU A 115 10.83 0.51 8.76
C LEU A 115 10.29 -0.86 9.17
N ILE A 116 10.51 -1.86 8.33
CA ILE A 116 10.09 -3.25 8.57
C ILE A 116 11.37 -4.09 8.57
N ASP A 117 11.55 -4.88 9.62
CA ASP A 117 12.69 -5.75 9.85
C ASP A 117 12.21 -7.19 10.17
N ASP A 118 13.15 -8.14 10.19
CA ASP A 118 12.93 -9.54 10.55
C ASP A 118 11.73 -10.21 9.87
N PHE A 119 11.46 -9.86 8.60
CA PHE A 119 10.30 -10.36 7.89
C PHE A 119 10.43 -11.85 7.60
N GLN A 120 9.48 -12.64 8.09
CA GLN A 120 9.50 -14.09 7.98
C GLN A 120 8.11 -14.67 7.74
N TYR A 121 8.08 -15.81 7.05
CA TYR A 121 6.91 -16.66 6.94
C TYR A 121 7.15 -17.94 7.74
N ILE A 122 6.29 -18.18 8.74
CA ILE A 122 6.34 -19.35 9.60
C ILE A 122 5.25 -20.31 9.16
N ARG A 123 5.65 -21.43 8.57
CA ARG A 123 4.74 -22.52 8.18
C ARG A 123 4.22 -23.26 9.42
N ASN A 124 3.12 -23.99 9.25
CA ASN A 124 2.52 -24.74 10.35
C ASN A 124 3.32 -25.98 10.76
N ASP A 125 4.23 -26.46 9.92
CA ASP A 125 5.22 -27.48 10.26
C ASP A 125 6.45 -26.90 11.01
N GLY A 126 6.42 -25.60 11.36
CA GLY A 126 7.48 -24.91 12.06
C GLY A 126 8.63 -24.43 11.18
N ARG A 127 8.62 -24.71 9.87
CA ARG A 127 9.65 -24.19 8.96
C ARG A 127 9.52 -22.69 8.81
N ILE A 128 10.66 -22.00 8.89
CA ILE A 128 10.75 -20.56 8.77
C ILE A 128 11.40 -20.23 7.42
N ILE A 129 10.76 -19.33 6.67
CA ILE A 129 11.31 -18.72 5.47
C ILE A 129 11.56 -17.26 5.80
N GLN A 130 12.83 -16.86 5.85
CA GLN A 130 13.21 -15.48 6.05
C GLN A 130 13.20 -14.73 4.73
N PHE A 131 12.77 -13.48 4.77
CA PHE A 131 12.76 -12.57 3.64
C PHE A 131 13.60 -11.33 3.98
N VAL A 132 14.31 -10.83 2.98
CA VAL A 132 15.07 -9.58 3.05
C VAL A 132 14.54 -8.61 2.00
N ASP A 133 14.81 -7.33 2.22
CA ASP A 133 14.46 -6.26 1.28
C ASP A 133 15.09 -6.52 -0.10
N ASP A 134 14.29 -6.30 -1.13
CA ASP A 134 14.64 -6.40 -2.55
C ASP A 134 14.16 -5.12 -3.27
N SER A 135 14.48 -3.97 -2.68
CA SER A 135 13.98 -2.65 -3.09
C SER A 135 14.35 -2.25 -4.52
N ASP A 136 15.42 -2.80 -5.07
CA ASP A 136 15.80 -2.63 -6.48
C ASP A 136 14.72 -3.10 -7.46
N ALA A 137 13.81 -3.98 -7.02
CA ALA A 137 12.68 -4.46 -7.82
C ALA A 137 11.46 -3.52 -7.78
N LEU A 138 11.45 -2.46 -6.96
CA LEU A 138 10.31 -1.57 -6.83
C LEU A 138 10.26 -0.55 -7.98
N GLU A 139 9.25 -0.68 -8.84
CA GLU A 139 9.02 0.22 -9.96
C GLU A 139 7.58 0.73 -9.96
N ALA A 140 7.40 2.06 -9.92
CA ALA A 140 6.07 2.70 -9.97
C ALA A 140 5.02 2.12 -8.99
N GLY A 141 5.44 1.71 -7.79
CA GLY A 141 4.56 1.19 -6.74
C GLY A 141 4.21 -0.30 -6.86
N ARG A 142 4.94 -1.06 -7.66
CA ARG A 142 4.81 -2.51 -7.81
C ARG A 142 6.18 -3.16 -7.90
N CYS A 143 6.29 -4.42 -7.52
CA CYS A 143 7.51 -5.18 -7.68
C CYS A 143 7.59 -5.79 -9.07
N THR A 144 8.68 -5.51 -9.77
CA THR A 144 9.00 -6.05 -11.09
C THR A 144 10.27 -6.89 -10.97
N TRP A 145 10.13 -8.21 -11.10
CA TRP A 145 11.26 -9.13 -11.13
C TRP A 145 11.35 -9.79 -12.51
N ALA A 146 12.58 -10.12 -12.93
CA ALA A 146 12.77 -11.00 -14.08
C ALA A 146 12.13 -12.37 -13.80
N PRO A 147 11.47 -13.00 -14.79
CA PRO A 147 10.85 -14.31 -14.61
C PRO A 147 11.83 -15.33 -14.01
N PRO A 148 11.35 -16.23 -13.13
CA PRO A 148 12.18 -17.29 -12.55
C PRO A 148 12.63 -18.31 -13.61
#